data_AF-A0A1V6HDS3-F1
#
_entry.id   AF-A0A1V6HDS3-F1
#
_cell.length_a   1.000
_cell.length_b   1.000
_cell.length_c   1.000
_cell.angle_alpha   90.00
_cell.angle_beta   90.00
_cell.angle_gamma   90.00
#
_symmetry.space_group_name_H-M   'P 1'
#
loop_
_entity.id
_entity.type
_entity.pdbx_description
1 polymer ?
#
loop_
_entity_poly.entity_id
_entity_poly.type
_entity_poly.pdbx_seq_one_letter_code
_entity_poly.pdbx_strand_id
1 'polypeptide(L)' 'MQLVSTKICKVSDIGIHNNLFNCAMLSWMDESGRAIATKLACSPKIITLIIGESGISKAISKSEIVL' A
#
# COMPACT_ATOMS: atom_id res chain seq x y z
N MET A 1 2.58 12.23 12.08
CA MET A 1 2.70 11.47 10.82
C MET A 1 1.79 12.13 9.78
N GLN A 2 2.24 12.24 8.52
CA GLN A 2 1.42 12.79 7.43
C GLN A 2 0.69 11.64 6.72
N LEU A 3 -0.62 11.77 6.51
CA LEU A 3 -1.39 10.82 5.69
C LEU A 3 -0.94 10.95 4.22
N VAL A 4 -0.61 9.81 3.60
CA VAL A 4 -0.09 9.76 2.22
C VAL A 4 -1.17 9.32 1.25
N SER A 5 -1.88 8.24 1.58
CA SER A 5 -2.96 7.72 0.75
C SER A 5 -4.04 7.08 1.63
N THR A 6 -5.17 6.76 1.01
CA THR A 6 -6.25 6.00 1.66
C THR A 6 -6.86 5.09 0.62
N LYS A 7 -7.01 3.80 0.94
CA LYS A 7 -7.57 2.80 0.05
C LYS A 7 -8.71 2.07 0.76
N ILE A 8 -9.80 1.84 0.05
CA ILE A 8 -10.90 1.00 0.52
C ILE A 8 -10.62 -0.42 0.05
N CYS A 9 -10.60 -1.38 0.98
CA CYS A 9 -10.44 -2.79 0.64
C CYS A 9 -11.69 -3.32 -0.06
N LYS A 10 -11.59 -3.56 -1.37
CA LYS A 10 -12.68 -4.10 -2.20
C LYS A 10 -12.68 -5.61 -2.15
N VAL A 11 -13.79 -6.21 -2.58
CA VAL A 11 -13.90 -7.68 -2.74
C VAL A 11 -12.81 -8.23 -3.66
N SER A 12 -12.42 -7.48 -4.69
CA SER A 12 -11.35 -7.86 -5.62
C SER A 12 -9.97 -7.96 -4.96
N ASP A 13 -9.78 -7.30 -3.81
CA ASP A 13 -8.49 -7.23 -3.12
C ASP A 13 -8.39 -8.33 -2.04
N ILE A 14 -9.47 -9.08 -1.82
CA ILE A 14 -9.58 -10.13 -0.81
C ILE A 14 -9.15 -11.48 -1.40
N GLY A 15 -8.31 -12.19 -0.66
CA GLY A 15 -7.89 -13.56 -0.96
C GLY A 15 -8.88 -14.62 -0.45
N ILE A 16 -8.50 -15.88 -0.64
CA ILE A 16 -9.32 -17.07 -0.34
C ILE A 16 -9.75 -17.15 1.13
N HIS A 17 -8.95 -16.59 2.05
CA HIS A 17 -9.21 -16.58 3.49
C HIS A 17 -9.97 -15.34 3.97
N ASN A 18 -10.65 -14.63 3.07
CA ASN A 18 -11.43 -13.43 3.36
C ASN A 18 -10.62 -12.29 4.00
N ASN A 19 -9.32 -12.22 3.68
CA ASN A 19 -8.39 -11.19 4.11
C ASN A 19 -7.76 -10.48 2.91
N LEU A 20 -7.30 -9.25 3.11
CA LEU A 20 -6.58 -8.47 2.11
C LEU A 20 -5.37 -9.26 1.61
N PHE A 21 -5.27 -9.36 0.29
CA PHE A 21 -4.14 -10.01 -0.35
C PHE A 21 -2.89 -9.14 -0.21
N ASN A 22 -1.82 -9.70 0.36
CA ASN A 22 -0.61 -8.95 0.69
C ASN A 22 0.01 -8.26 -0.53
N CYS A 23 -0.06 -8.86 -1.73
CA CYS A 23 0.46 -8.21 -2.94
C CYS A 23 -0.33 -6.95 -3.32
N ALA A 24 -1.65 -6.90 -3.08
CA ALA A 24 -2.44 -5.70 -3.31
C ALA A 24 -2.01 -4.59 -2.34
N MET A 25 -1.82 -4.94 -1.06
CA MET A 25 -1.30 -4.01 -0.06
C MET A 25 0.10 -3.48 -0.42
N LEU A 26 0.99 -4.36 -0.87
CA LEU A 26 2.36 -3.99 -1.28
C LEU A 26 2.35 -3.03 -2.49
N SER A 27 1.46 -3.25 -3.44
CA SER A 27 1.27 -2.35 -4.59
C SER A 27 0.82 -0.95 -4.14
N TRP A 28 -0.10 -0.86 -3.18
CA TRP A 28 -0.55 0.44 -2.65
C TRP A 28 0.55 1.14 -1.84
N MET A 29 1.35 0.36 -1.11
CA MET A 29 2.51 0.87 -0.38
C MET A 29 3.56 1.44 -1.34
N ASP A 30 3.87 0.73 -2.42
CA ASP A 30 4.80 1.19 -3.46
C ASP A 30 4.29 2.49 -4.13
N GLU A 31 3.02 2.54 -4.50
CA GLU A 31 2.39 3.74 -5.07
C GLU A 31 2.51 4.95 -4.13
N SER A 32 2.25 4.73 -2.83
CA SER A 32 2.32 5.76 -1.80
C SER A 32 3.77 6.22 -1.55
N GLY A 33 4.71 5.28 -1.47
CA GLY A 33 6.14 5.56 -1.32
C GLY A 33 6.69 6.37 -2.49
N ARG A 34 6.32 6.00 -3.72
CA ARG A 34 6.69 6.73 -4.94
C ARG A 34 6.11 8.16 -4.93
N ALA A 35 4.87 8.35 -4.49
CA ALA A 35 4.26 9.68 -4.40
C ALA A 35 5.06 10.62 -3.47
N ILE A 36 5.52 10.10 -2.32
CA ILE A 36 6.38 10.86 -1.39
C ILE A 36 7.74 11.14 -2.04
N ALA A 37 8.38 10.12 -2.60
CA ALA A 37 9.71 10.25 -3.17
C ALA A 37 9.74 11.23 -4.37
N THR A 38 8.73 11.18 -5.24
CA THR A 38 8.57 12.14 -6.34
C THR A 38 8.42 13.58 -5.85
N LYS A 39 7.67 13.78 -4.76
CA LYS A 39 7.52 15.12 -4.15
C LYS A 39 8.85 15.62 -3.60
N LEU A 40 9.59 14.78 -2.88
CA LEU A 40 10.88 15.15 -2.26
C LEU A 40 11.99 15.36 -3.31
N ALA A 41 12.00 14.57 -4.37
CA ALA A 41 13.00 14.65 -5.43
C ALA A 41 12.66 15.68 -6.52
N CYS A 42 11.49 16.32 -6.47
CA CYS A 42 10.97 17.21 -7.51
C CYS A 42 11.04 16.59 -8.93
N SER A 43 10.89 15.26 -9.03
CA SER A 43 11.05 14.52 -10.28
C SER A 43 10.09 13.33 -10.34
N PRO A 44 9.39 13.14 -11.47
CA PRO A 44 8.56 11.96 -11.67
C PRO A 44 9.38 10.70 -12.04
N LYS A 45 10.68 10.84 -12.33
CA LYS A 45 11.57 9.75 -12.77
C LYS A 45 12.16 9.01 -11.56
N ILE A 46 11.29 8.53 -10.68
CA ILE A 46 11.66 7.76 -9.50
C ILE A 46 11.23 6.31 -9.70
N ILE A 47 12.11 5.38 -9.31
CA ILE A 47 11.87 3.94 -9.34
C ILE A 47 12.17 3.36 -7.97
N THR A 48 11.36 2.39 -7.56
CA THR A 48 11.58 1.63 -6.32
C THR A 48 12.68 0.61 -6.56
N LEU A 49 13.76 0.70 -5.78
CA LEU A 49 14.87 -0.25 -5.87
C LEU A 49 14.62 -1.46 -4.98
N ILE A 50 14.21 -1.22 -3.74
CA ILE A 50 14.02 -2.24 -2.71
C ILE A 50 12.87 -1.77 -1.82
N ILE A 51 11.97 -2.70 -1.48
CA ILE A 51 11.02 -2.53 -0.38
C ILE A 51 11.57 -3.37 0.77
N GLY A 52 11.70 -2.76 1.95
CA GLY A 52 12.17 -3.44 3.16
C GLY A 52 11.17 -4.50 3.65
N GLU A 53 11.56 -5.24 4.68
CA GLU A 53 10.68 -6.22 5.31
C GLU A 53 9.44 -5.52 5.91
N SER A 54 8.25 -6.09 5.65
CA SER A 54 7.01 -5.65 6.27
C SER A 54 6.36 -6.80 7.02
N GLY A 55 6.09 -6.61 8.32
CA GLY A 55 5.28 -7.52 9.12
C GLY A 55 3.83 -7.06 9.17
N ILE A 56 2.88 -7.94 8.83
CA ILE A 56 1.45 -7.67 9.00
C ILE A 56 1.01 -8.18 10.36
N SER A 57 0.59 -7.28 11.24
CA SER A 57 0.17 -7.61 12.61
C SER A 57 -1.33 -7.87 12.75
N LYS A 58 -2.16 -7.41 11.79
CA LYS A 58 -3.61 -7.56 11.80
C LYS A 58 -4.15 -7.89 10.41
N ALA A 59 -5.03 -8.89 10.33
CA ALA A 59 -5.76 -9.20 9.10
C ALA A 59 -6.77 -8.09 8.79
N ILE A 60 -6.81 -7.67 7.52
CA ILE A 60 -7.73 -6.66 7.00
C ILE A 60 -8.83 -7.36 6.21
N SER A 61 -10.07 -7.06 6.50
CA SER A 61 -11.28 -7.61 5.92
C SER A 61 -11.94 -6.63 4.96
N LYS A 62 -12.93 -7.12 4.22
CA LYS A 62 -13.66 -6.34 3.21
C LYS A 62 -14.27 -5.07 3.80
N SER A 63 -14.22 -3.97 3.05
CA SER A 63 -14.78 -2.65 3.42
C SER A 63 -14.05 -1.94 4.56
N GLU A 64 -12.94 -2.50 5.08
CA GLU A 64 -12.06 -1.75 5.96
C GLU A 64 -11.25 -0.72 5.15
N ILE A 65 -10.94 0.40 5.81
CA ILE A 65 -10.13 1.48 5.28
C ILE A 65 -8.67 1.20 5.66
N VAL A 66 -7.79 1.20 4.66
CA VAL A 66 -6.34 1.14 4.84
C VAL A 66 -5.78 2.55 4.72
N LEU A 67 -5.09 2.99 5.76
CA LEU A 67 -4.49 4.32 5.91
C LEU A 67 -2.97 4.26 5.72
#